data_AF-A0A7Y7QK12-F1
#
_entry.id   AF-A0A7Y7QK12-F1
#
_cell.length_a   1.000
_cell.length_b   1.000
_cell.length_c   1.000
_cell.angle_alpha   90.00
_cell.angle_beta   90.00
_cell.angle_gamma   90.00
#
_symmetry.space_group_name_H-M   'P 1'
#
loop_
_entity.id
_entity.type
_entity.pdbx_description
1 polymer ?
#
loop_
_entity_poly.entity_id
_entity_poly.type
_entity_poly.pdbx_seq_one_letter_code
_entity_poly.pdbx_strand_id
1 'polypeptide(L)'
;MEIIKIFGVYFIGFITLLILDYIWLGYITKDFIIREFGNLVTIQEDGSIKINLVAGLTAWIIISAMIVTFVTLKYDNIGQIALYGALLGFMSYAMYDLTNLTFINNYSLKFTIVDILWGTFACMMIAINSFYFYNLIK
;
A
#
# COMPACT_ATOMS: atom_id res chain seq x y z
N MET A 1 -28.10 5.55 5.36
CA MET A 1 -27.43 5.94 4.10
C MET A 1 -25.98 6.33 4.35
N GLU A 2 -25.71 7.15 5.36
CA GLU A 2 -24.35 7.59 5.75
C GLU A 2 -23.41 6.44 6.15
N ILE A 3 -23.88 5.47 6.94
CA ILE A 3 -23.07 4.29 7.31
C ILE A 3 -22.64 3.49 6.06
N ILE A 4 -23.57 3.21 5.15
CA ILE A 4 -23.29 2.48 3.89
C ILE A 4 -22.27 3.25 3.05
N LYS A 5 -22.41 4.58 2.98
CA LYS A 5 -21.46 5.45 2.29
C LYS A 5 -20.06 5.32 2.88
N ILE A 6 -19.92 5.42 4.21
CA ILE A 6 -18.62 5.27 4.90
C ILE A 6 -18.01 3.90 4.61
N PHE A 7 -18.76 2.81 4.75
CA PHE A 7 -18.26 1.46 4.40
C PHE A 7 -17.83 1.37 2.93
N GLY A 8 -18.55 2.01 2.02
CA GLY A 8 -18.17 2.10 0.61
C GLY A 8 -16.82 2.80 0.39
N VAL A 9 -16.51 3.86 1.15
CA VAL A 9 -15.21 4.57 1.05
C VAL A 9 -14.05 3.66 1.45
N TYR A 10 -14.19 2.93 2.56
CA TYR A 10 -13.20 1.94 2.99
C TYR A 10 -13.03 0.82 1.97
N PHE A 11 -14.15 0.33 1.41
CA PHE A 11 -14.12 -0.70 0.38
C PHE A 11 -13.38 -0.22 -0.87
N ILE A 12 -13.65 0.98 -1.37
CA ILE A 12 -12.93 1.55 -2.52
C ILE A 12 -11.44 1.75 -2.23
N GLY A 13 -11.09 2.15 -1.01
CA GLY A 13 -9.69 2.27 -0.61
C GLY A 13 -8.97 0.92 -0.65
N PHE A 14 -9.62 -0.12 -0.12
CA PHE A 14 -9.12 -1.49 -0.15
C PHE A 14 -8.98 -2.03 -1.57
N ILE A 15 -10.00 -1.85 -2.43
CA ILE A 15 -9.95 -2.28 -3.84
C ILE A 15 -8.85 -1.52 -4.60
N THR A 16 -8.66 -0.22 -4.33
CA THR A 16 -7.58 0.56 -4.95
C THR A 16 -6.23 -0.04 -4.61
N LEU A 17 -5.98 -0.35 -3.32
CA LEU A 17 -4.74 -0.98 -2.90
C LEU A 17 -4.55 -2.36 -3.54
N LEU A 18 -5.58 -3.21 -3.55
CA LEU A 18 -5.52 -4.54 -4.16
C LEU A 18 -5.07 -4.49 -5.64
N ILE A 19 -5.64 -3.57 -6.42
CA ILE A 19 -5.29 -3.41 -7.83
C ILE A 19 -3.83 -2.96 -7.97
N LEU A 20 -3.41 -1.98 -7.18
CA LEU A 20 -2.04 -1.46 -7.22
C LEU A 20 -1.03 -2.54 -6.78
N ASP A 21 -1.32 -3.30 -5.73
CA ASP A 21 -0.43 -4.35 -5.24
C ASP A 21 -0.33 -5.54 -6.20
N TYR A 22 -1.43 -5.88 -6.89
CA TYR A 22 -1.39 -6.86 -7.97
C TYR A 22 -0.44 -6.42 -9.09
N ILE A 23 -0.47 -5.14 -9.46
CA ILE A 23 0.47 -4.58 -10.45
C ILE A 23 1.90 -4.61 -9.91
N TRP A 24 2.10 -4.19 -8.66
CA TRP A 24 3.40 -4.13 -8.00
C TRP A 24 4.06 -5.50 -7.93
N LEU A 25 3.45 -6.42 -7.19
CA LEU A 25 4.01 -7.75 -6.91
C LEU A 25 3.96 -8.67 -8.12
N GLY A 26 2.95 -8.51 -8.98
CA GLY A 26 2.77 -9.37 -10.16
C GLY A 26 3.68 -9.02 -11.32
N TYR A 27 3.91 -7.73 -11.58
CA TYR A 27 4.58 -7.27 -12.80
C TYR A 27 5.83 -6.44 -12.55
N ILE A 28 5.80 -5.52 -11.58
CA ILE A 28 6.90 -4.55 -11.40
C ILE A 28 8.05 -5.15 -10.60
N THR A 29 7.75 -5.83 -9.50
CA THR A 29 8.77 -6.22 -8.51
C THR A 29 9.01 -7.71 -8.41
N LYS A 30 8.26 -8.58 -9.08
CA LYS A 30 8.44 -10.04 -8.97
C LYS A 30 9.91 -10.46 -9.10
N ASP A 31 10.54 -10.11 -10.23
CA ASP A 31 11.94 -10.47 -10.50
C ASP A 31 12.92 -9.67 -9.63
N PHE A 32 12.52 -8.47 -9.22
CA PHE A 32 13.33 -7.64 -8.34
C PHE A 32 13.41 -8.24 -6.93
N ILE A 33 12.29 -8.66 -6.35
CA ILE A 33 12.20 -9.32 -5.05
C ILE A 33 12.98 -10.62 -5.06
N ILE A 34 12.83 -11.45 -6.10
CA ILE A 34 13.57 -12.70 -6.22
C ILE A 34 15.08 -12.45 -6.28
N ARG A 35 15.53 -11.42 -7.01
CA ARG A 35 16.95 -11.09 -7.13
C ARG A 35 17.55 -10.54 -5.84
N GLU A 36 16.85 -9.63 -5.16
CA GLU A 36 17.38 -8.96 -3.97
C GLU A 36 17.18 -9.79 -2.69
N PHE A 37 16.10 -10.56 -2.62
CA PHE A 37 15.66 -11.28 -1.43
C PHE A 37 15.48 -12.78 -1.65
N GLY A 38 16.06 -13.36 -2.71
CA GLY A 38 15.90 -14.78 -3.04
C GLY A 38 16.15 -15.75 -1.87
N ASN A 39 17.07 -15.41 -0.97
CA ASN A 39 17.37 -16.20 0.23
C ASN A 39 16.35 -16.02 1.37
N LEU A 40 15.51 -14.97 1.31
CA LEU A 40 14.49 -14.63 2.31
C LEU A 40 13.07 -14.98 1.85
N VAL A 41 12.87 -15.25 0.55
CA VAL A 41 11.55 -15.57 -0.02
C VAL A 41 11.44 -17.04 -0.39
N THR A 42 10.29 -17.66 -0.11
CA THR A 42 9.99 -19.02 -0.59
C THR A 42 9.49 -18.95 -2.02
N ILE A 43 10.23 -19.57 -2.94
CA ILE A 43 9.85 -19.71 -4.35
C ILE A 43 9.17 -21.08 -4.55
N GLN A 44 8.01 -21.09 -5.20
CA GLN A 44 7.26 -22.29 -5.54
C GLN A 44 7.79 -22.95 -6.82
N GLU A 45 7.35 -24.18 -7.12
CA GLU A 45 7.79 -24.94 -8.31
C GLU A 45 7.48 -24.23 -9.64
N ASP A 46 6.43 -23.41 -9.68
CA ASP A 46 6.03 -22.61 -10.83
C ASP A 46 6.80 -21.29 -10.98
N GLY A 47 7.80 -21.03 -10.11
CA GLY A 47 8.59 -19.80 -10.11
C GLY A 47 7.86 -18.59 -9.54
N SER A 48 6.72 -18.78 -8.86
CA SER A 48 6.03 -17.73 -8.12
C SER A 48 6.52 -17.64 -6.66
N ILE A 49 6.35 -16.46 -6.05
CA ILE A 49 6.64 -16.26 -4.63
C ILE A 49 5.46 -16.81 -3.82
N LYS A 50 5.74 -17.61 -2.78
CA LYS A 50 4.72 -18.08 -1.84
C LYS A 50 4.25 -16.92 -0.96
N ILE A 51 3.04 -16.44 -1.19
CA ILE A 51 2.44 -15.33 -0.44
C ILE A 51 1.69 -15.86 0.79
N ASN A 52 1.95 -15.28 1.96
CA ASN A 52 1.06 -15.44 3.11
C ASN A 52 -0.17 -14.55 2.92
N LEU A 53 -1.23 -15.13 2.34
CA LEU A 53 -2.45 -14.40 2.01
C LEU A 53 -3.13 -13.77 3.23
N VAL A 54 -3.08 -14.41 4.39
CA VAL A 54 -3.71 -13.86 5.61
C VAL A 54 -2.98 -12.60 6.05
N ALA A 55 -1.64 -12.64 6.10
CA ALA A 55 -0.83 -11.46 6.42
C ALA A 55 -1.00 -10.35 5.38
N GLY A 56 -0.99 -10.69 4.09
CA GLY A 56 -1.19 -9.75 2.98
C GLY A 56 -2.54 -9.05 3.03
N LEU A 57 -3.64 -9.81 3.15
CA LEU A 57 -4.99 -9.25 3.27
C LEU A 57 -5.12 -8.35 4.52
N THR A 58 -4.54 -8.77 5.64
CA THR A 58 -4.56 -7.98 6.87
C THR A 58 -3.81 -6.67 6.70
N ALA A 59 -2.62 -6.70 6.08
CA ALA A 59 -1.85 -5.50 5.76
C ALA A 59 -2.64 -4.56 4.83
N TRP A 60 -3.25 -5.07 3.76
CA TRP A 60 -4.04 -4.26 2.83
C TRP A 60 -5.25 -3.59 3.50
N ILE A 61 -5.96 -4.32 4.35
CA ILE A 61 -7.08 -3.76 5.14
C ILE A 61 -6.56 -2.65 6.07
N ILE A 62 -5.47 -2.88 6.80
CA ILE A 62 -4.93 -1.91 7.75
C ILE A 62 -4.41 -0.65 7.03
N ILE A 63 -3.64 -0.80 5.95
CA ILE A 63 -3.10 0.33 5.18
C ILE A 63 -4.24 1.17 4.61
N SER A 64 -5.20 0.54 3.94
CA SER A 64 -6.34 1.27 3.36
C SER A 64 -7.19 1.94 4.45
N ALA A 65 -7.46 1.26 5.56
CA ALA A 65 -8.20 1.83 6.68
C ALA A 65 -7.47 3.00 7.32
N MET A 66 -6.15 2.93 7.47
CA MET A 66 -5.31 4.02 7.99
C MET A 66 -5.46 5.25 7.09
N ILE A 67 -5.27 5.10 5.78
CA ILE A 67 -5.41 6.22 4.83
C ILE A 67 -6.81 6.81 4.86
N VAL A 68 -7.85 5.98 4.80
CA VAL A 68 -9.23 6.48 4.78
C VAL A 68 -9.58 7.21 6.08
N THR A 69 -9.20 6.67 7.23
CA THR A 69 -9.56 7.21 8.55
C THR A 69 -8.83 8.52 8.86
N PHE A 70 -7.54 8.59 8.55
CA PHE A 70 -6.70 9.73 8.93
C PHE A 70 -6.56 10.78 7.83
N VAL A 71 -6.94 10.46 6.59
CA VAL A 71 -6.84 11.37 5.45
C VAL A 71 -8.20 11.55 4.79
N THR A 72 -8.74 10.51 4.14
CA THR A 72 -9.91 10.67 3.27
C THR A 72 -11.12 11.28 3.97
N LEU A 73 -11.43 10.85 5.19
CA LEU A 73 -12.58 11.32 5.95
C LEU A 73 -12.29 12.58 6.78
N LYS A 74 -11.08 13.16 6.68
CA LYS A 74 -10.61 14.28 7.51
C LYS A 74 -10.43 15.58 6.74
N TYR A 75 -10.28 15.52 5.43
CA TYR A 75 -9.99 16.68 4.60
C TYR A 75 -10.98 16.78 3.44
N ASP A 76 -11.35 18.00 3.07
CA ASP A 76 -12.29 18.27 1.98
C ASP A 76 -11.59 18.80 0.71
N ASN A 77 -10.28 19.05 0.77
CA ASN A 77 -9.48 19.57 -0.33
C ASN A 77 -8.63 18.46 -0.96
N ILE A 78 -8.75 18.28 -2.28
CA ILE A 78 -8.02 17.23 -2.99
C ILE A 78 -6.49 17.34 -2.89
N GLY A 79 -5.94 18.56 -2.84
CA GLY A 79 -4.51 18.79 -2.64
C GLY A 79 -4.04 18.33 -1.27
N GLN A 80 -4.83 18.59 -0.22
CA GLN A 80 -4.55 18.06 1.13
C GLN A 80 -4.71 16.54 1.19
N ILE A 81 -5.74 15.99 0.56
CA ILE A 81 -5.97 14.54 0.45
C ILE A 81 -4.76 13.85 -0.20
N ALA A 82 -4.30 14.37 -1.33
CA ALA A 82 -3.14 13.83 -2.04
C ALA A 82 -1.86 13.96 -1.20
N LEU A 83 -1.59 15.14 -0.66
CA LEU A 83 -0.39 15.42 0.13
C LEU A 83 -0.32 14.55 1.39
N TYR A 84 -1.39 14.51 2.19
CA TYR A 84 -1.39 13.73 3.43
C TYR A 84 -1.47 12.23 3.18
N GLY A 85 -2.13 11.78 2.11
CA GLY A 85 -2.08 10.39 1.67
C GLY A 85 -0.66 9.97 1.29
N ALA A 86 0.04 10.80 0.53
CA ALA A 86 1.44 10.59 0.18
C ALA A 86 2.36 10.60 1.41
N LEU A 87 2.25 11.60 2.27
CA LEU A 87 3.06 11.72 3.49
C LEU A 87 2.88 10.53 4.43
N LEU A 88 1.63 10.10 4.65
CA LEU A 88 1.35 8.97 5.51
C LEU A 88 1.89 7.67 4.91
N GLY A 89 1.76 7.48 3.60
CA GLY A 89 2.39 6.37 2.88
C GLY A 89 3.91 6.38 2.98
N PHE A 90 4.55 7.51 2.71
CA PHE A 90 5.98 7.70 2.87
C PHE A 90 6.45 7.31 4.26
N MET A 91 5.79 7.81 5.31
CA MET A 91 6.17 7.52 6.69
C MET A 91 6.00 6.03 7.04
N SER A 92 4.90 5.41 6.62
CA SER A 92 4.65 3.99 6.90
C SER A 92 5.67 3.06 6.23
N TYR A 93 5.91 3.26 4.93
CA TYR A 93 6.85 2.43 4.18
C TYR A 93 8.30 2.74 4.60
N ALA A 94 8.65 4.01 4.80
CA ALA A 94 9.98 4.36 5.30
C ALA A 94 10.23 3.76 6.69
N MET A 95 9.25 3.83 7.60
CA MET A 95 9.37 3.18 8.91
C MET A 95 9.60 1.68 8.76
N TYR A 96 8.84 1.00 7.90
CA TYR A 96 8.97 -0.45 7.68
C TYR A 96 10.35 -0.82 7.09
N ASP A 97 10.70 -0.26 5.94
CA ASP A 97 11.94 -0.59 5.22
C ASP A 97 13.19 -0.16 5.96
N LEU A 98 13.23 1.08 6.47
CA LEU A 98 14.41 1.59 7.18
C LEU A 98 14.65 0.84 8.48
N THR A 99 13.59 0.41 9.17
CA THR A 99 13.72 -0.43 10.36
C THR A 99 14.30 -1.80 9.99
N ASN A 100 13.82 -2.42 8.91
CA ASN A 100 14.36 -3.70 8.42
C ASN A 100 15.84 -3.61 8.03
N LEU A 101 16.29 -2.49 7.45
CA LEU A 101 17.71 -2.24 7.14
C LEU A 101 18.61 -2.26 8.38
N THR A 102 18.08 -2.05 9.58
CA THR A 102 18.91 -2.00 10.81
C THR A 102 19.33 -3.38 11.33
N PHE A 103 18.57 -4.44 11.04
CA PHE A 103 18.82 -5.78 11.62
C PHE A 103 18.70 -6.95 10.64
N ILE A 104 18.10 -6.77 9.46
CA ILE A 104 18.08 -7.83 8.44
C ILE A 104 19.35 -7.75 7.61
N ASN A 105 20.20 -8.76 7.74
CA ASN A 105 21.42 -8.87 6.94
C ASN A 105 21.10 -8.91 5.45
N ASN A 106 21.84 -8.13 4.66
CA ASN A 106 21.69 -8.01 3.20
C ASN A 106 20.30 -7.54 2.74
N TYR A 107 19.58 -6.74 3.54
CA TYR A 107 18.37 -6.08 3.07
C TYR A 107 18.71 -5.03 2.01
N SER A 108 18.04 -5.06 0.85
CA SER A 108 18.42 -4.23 -0.30
C SER A 108 17.99 -2.77 -0.14
N LEU A 109 18.96 -1.87 -0.01
CA LEU A 109 18.71 -0.42 -0.02
C LEU A 109 18.02 0.05 -1.30
N LYS A 110 18.34 -0.59 -2.43
CA LYS A 110 17.71 -0.26 -3.71
C LYS A 110 16.23 -0.61 -3.70
N PHE A 111 15.88 -1.77 -3.16
CA PHE A 111 14.48 -2.15 -2.97
C PHE A 111 13.77 -1.18 -2.03
N THR A 112 14.38 -0.88 -0.88
CA THR A 112 13.84 0.08 0.10
C THR A 112 13.44 1.42 -0.53
N ILE A 113 14.33 2.05 -1.31
CA ILE A 113 14.02 3.34 -1.92
C ILE A 113 12.83 3.22 -2.88
N VAL A 114 12.80 2.14 -3.66
CA VAL A 114 11.76 1.86 -4.65
C VAL A 114 10.41 1.55 -3.99
N ASP A 115 10.40 0.78 -2.90
CA ASP A 115 9.19 0.44 -2.14
C ASP A 115 8.64 1.65 -1.38
N ILE A 116 9.49 2.51 -0.81
CA ILE A 116 9.05 3.78 -0.21
C ILE A 116 8.35 4.67 -1.23
N LEU A 117 8.93 4.83 -2.43
CA LEU A 117 8.32 5.64 -3.50
C LEU A 117 7.00 5.05 -3.96
N TRP A 118 6.93 3.73 -4.11
CA TRP A 118 5.70 3.04 -4.48
C TRP A 118 4.63 3.15 -3.40
N GLY A 119 4.96 2.91 -2.14
CA GLY A 119 4.04 3.04 -1.02
C GLY A 119 3.51 4.46 -0.83
N THR A 120 4.37 5.46 -1.06
CA THR A 120 3.99 6.89 -1.11
C THR A 120 2.92 7.11 -2.19
N PHE A 121 3.18 6.64 -3.41
CA PHE A 121 2.25 6.77 -4.52
C PHE A 121 0.94 6.00 -4.29
N ALA A 122 1.01 4.76 -3.81
CA ALA A 122 -0.14 3.91 -3.59
C ALA A 122 -1.09 4.50 -2.54
N CYS A 123 -0.55 4.95 -1.41
CA CYS A 123 -1.33 5.60 -0.36
C CYS A 123 -1.96 6.92 -0.81
N MET A 124 -1.27 7.71 -1.64
CA MET A 124 -1.86 8.89 -2.29
C MET A 124 -3.06 8.49 -3.18
N MET A 125 -2.92 7.44 -3.99
CA MET A 125 -4.00 6.97 -4.87
C MET A 125 -5.20 6.41 -4.10
N ILE A 126 -4.97 5.68 -3.01
CA ILE A 126 -6.04 5.25 -2.09
C ILE A 126 -6.81 6.47 -1.59
N ALA A 127 -6.09 7.48 -1.09
CA ALA A 127 -6.70 8.68 -0.53
C ALA A 127 -7.58 9.41 -1.56
N ILE A 128 -7.06 9.60 -2.78
CA ILE A 128 -7.75 10.28 -3.89
C ILE A 128 -8.98 9.51 -4.37
N ASN A 129 -8.84 8.20 -4.63
CA ASN A 129 -9.94 7.40 -5.17
C ASN A 129 -11.09 7.28 -4.17
N SER A 130 -10.76 7.03 -2.90
CA SER A 130 -11.75 7.01 -1.81
C SER A 130 -12.43 8.37 -1.62
N PHE A 131 -11.69 9.48 -1.78
CA PHE A 131 -12.25 10.84 -1.71
C PHE A 131 -13.22 11.12 -2.86
N TYR A 132 -12.88 10.77 -4.09
CA TYR A 132 -13.79 10.92 -5.23
C TYR A 132 -15.07 10.11 -5.03
N PHE A 133 -14.94 8.85 -4.59
CA PHE A 133 -16.11 8.02 -4.30
C PHE A 133 -17.00 8.63 -3.20
N TYR A 134 -16.40 9.15 -2.12
CA TYR A 134 -17.13 9.81 -1.04
C TYR A 134 -17.94 11.01 -1.54
N ASN A 135 -17.43 11.77 -2.51
CA ASN A 135 -18.13 12.93 -3.06
C ASN A 135 -19.15 12.58 -4.15
N LEU A 136 -19.01 11.45 -4.82
CA LEU A 136 -19.96 10.98 -5.84
C LEU A 136 -21.28 10.50 -5.24
N ILE A 137 -21.24 9.88 -4.06
CA ILE A 137 -22.43 9.38 -3.37
C ILE A 137 -23.00 10.50 -2.50
N LYS A 138 -24.09 11.14 -2.96
CA LYS A 138 -24.85 12.12 -2.17
C LYS A 138 -25.68 11.45 -1.08
#